data_AF-A0A5J9UMZ0-F1
#
_entry.id   AF-A0A5J9UMZ0-F1
#
_cell.length_a   1.000
_cell.length_b   1.000
_cell.length_c   1.000
_cell.angle_alpha   90.00
_cell.angle_beta   90.00
_cell.angle_gamma   90.00
#
_symmetry.space_group_name_H-M   'P 1'
#
loop_
_entity.id
_entity.type
_entity.pdbx_description
1 polymer ?
#
loop_
_entity_poly.entity_id
_entity_poly.type
_entity_poly.pdbx_seq_one_letter_code
_entity_poly.pdbx_strand_id
1 'polypeptide(L)'
;MFSPRRRAAVYAEALMISDPLPRYSTAVDKPWQAQRAAVLAIGKANPANCMPQDEYADWYFRVTKSDHFAQLKAKMKKICEILFNFLLASLMLGSTKL
;
A
#
# COMPACT_ATOMS: atom_id res chain seq x y z
N MET A 1 61.30 -61.91 -5.84
CA MET A 1 61.30 -60.87 -4.78
C MET A 1 60.87 -59.54 -5.43
N PHE A 2 59.61 -59.14 -5.29
CA PHE A 2 59.12 -57.87 -5.84
C PHE A 2 59.30 -56.75 -4.81
N SER A 3 59.90 -55.65 -5.24
CA SER A 3 60.21 -54.47 -4.41
C SER A 3 58.96 -53.87 -3.75
N PRO A 4 58.99 -53.52 -2.44
CA PRO A 4 57.86 -52.96 -1.70
C PRO A 4 57.28 -51.64 -2.26
N ARG A 5 58.02 -50.92 -3.12
CA ARG A 5 57.64 -49.59 -3.62
C ARG A 5 56.52 -49.58 -4.66
N ARG A 6 56.17 -50.71 -5.28
CA ARG A 6 55.11 -50.73 -6.31
C ARG A 6 53.68 -50.83 -5.76
N ARG A 7 53.49 -51.18 -4.48
CA ARG A 7 52.16 -51.31 -3.89
C ARG A 7 51.58 -49.97 -3.38
N ALA A 8 52.44 -49.02 -3.02
CA ALA A 8 52.02 -47.69 -2.54
C ALA A 8 51.49 -46.77 -3.67
N ALA A 9 51.97 -46.94 -4.90
CA ALA A 9 51.56 -46.10 -6.03
C ALA A 9 50.08 -46.31 -6.42
N VAL A 10 49.57 -47.53 -6.27
CA VAL A 10 48.18 -47.86 -6.65
C VAL A 10 47.16 -47.21 -5.71
N TYR A 11 47.51 -46.99 -4.44
CA TYR A 11 46.65 -46.26 -3.50
C TYR A 11 46.75 -44.73 -3.64
N ALA A 12 47.86 -44.23 -4.18
CA ALA A 12 48.08 -42.78 -4.35
C ALA A 12 47.31 -42.21 -5.56
N GLU A 13 47.02 -43.01 -6.59
CA GLU A 13 46.24 -42.57 -7.75
C GLU A 13 44.72 -42.49 -7.48
N ALA A 14 44.21 -43.16 -6.45
CA ALA A 14 42.77 -43.24 -6.17
C ALA A 14 42.17 -42.02 -5.43
N LEU A 15 42.97 -41.02 -5.04
CA LEU A 15 42.52 -39.86 -4.25
C LEU A 15 42.29 -38.58 -5.06
N MET A 16 42.36 -38.64 -6.40
CA MET A 16 42.16 -37.48 -7.28
C MET A 16 40.87 -37.57 -8.11
N ILE A 17 39.73 -37.92 -7.51
CA ILE A 17 38.40 -37.60 -8.10
C ILE A 17 37.40 -37.27 -6.98
N SER A 18 37.63 -36.13 -6.33
CA SER A 18 36.53 -35.36 -5.76
C SER A 18 36.94 -33.91 -5.88
N ASP A 19 36.70 -33.33 -7.05
CA ASP A 19 36.75 -31.88 -7.20
C ASP A 19 35.87 -31.28 -6.09
N PRO A 20 36.38 -30.35 -5.27
CA PRO A 20 35.52 -29.61 -4.35
C PRO A 20 34.45 -28.96 -5.22
N LEU A 21 33.18 -29.32 -5.01
CA LEU A 21 32.06 -28.68 -5.69
C LEU A 21 32.30 -27.17 -5.65
N PRO A 22 32.15 -26.44 -6.78
CA PRO A 22 32.26 -24.99 -6.76
C PRO A 22 31.30 -24.52 -5.68
N ARG A 23 31.77 -23.71 -4.73
CA ARG A 23 30.91 -23.08 -3.73
C ARG A 23 29.81 -22.37 -4.52
N TYR A 24 28.64 -22.99 -4.64
CA TYR A 24 27.42 -22.32 -5.05
C TYR A 24 27.37 -21.12 -4.12
N SER A 25 27.41 -19.92 -4.68
CA SER A 25 27.21 -18.70 -3.91
C SER A 25 26.03 -18.98 -2.99
N THR A 26 26.25 -18.99 -1.68
CA THR A 26 25.14 -18.99 -0.71
C THR A 26 24.48 -17.62 -0.78
N ALA A 27 23.92 -17.28 -1.94
CA ALA A 27 22.92 -16.25 -2.13
C ALA A 27 21.59 -16.76 -1.53
N VAL A 28 21.62 -17.24 -0.29
CA VAL A 28 20.42 -17.71 0.43
C VAL A 28 20.29 -17.02 1.78
N ASP A 29 21.28 -16.25 2.23
CA ASP A 29 21.14 -15.41 3.43
C ASP A 29 21.05 -13.93 3.06
N LYS A 30 20.14 -13.60 2.14
CA LYS A 30 19.59 -12.23 2.16
C LYS A 30 18.57 -12.25 3.29
N PRO A 31 18.77 -11.52 4.40
CA PRO A 31 17.67 -11.31 5.35
C PRO A 31 16.51 -10.80 4.51
N TRP A 32 15.30 -11.33 4.72
CA TRP A 32 14.10 -10.76 4.11
C TRP A 32 14.18 -9.26 4.39
N GLN A 33 14.50 -8.45 3.39
CA GLN A 33 14.38 -7.02 3.57
C GLN A 33 12.89 -6.79 3.53
N ALA A 34 12.31 -6.36 4.65
CA ALA A 34 10.94 -5.91 4.69
C ALA A 34 10.80 -4.77 3.66
N GLN A 35 10.34 -5.11 2.46
CA GLN A 35 10.10 -4.14 1.43
C GLN A 35 8.97 -3.23 1.90
N ARG A 36 9.27 -1.95 2.09
CA ARG A 36 8.29 -0.96 2.52
C ARG A 36 7.36 -0.66 1.36
N ALA A 37 6.05 -0.77 1.61
CA ALA A 37 5.06 -0.27 0.66
C ALA A 37 5.16 1.25 0.56
N ALA A 38 5.08 1.77 -0.66
CA ALA A 38 5.06 3.19 -0.95
C ALA A 38 3.90 3.51 -1.91
N VAL A 39 3.23 4.63 -1.70
CA VAL A 39 2.23 5.15 -2.64
C VAL A 39 2.98 5.79 -3.80
N LEU A 40 2.85 5.22 -5.01
CA LEU A 40 3.54 5.71 -6.21
C LEU A 40 2.75 6.80 -6.95
N ALA A 41 1.41 6.72 -6.90
CA ALA A 41 0.52 7.69 -7.50
C ALA A 41 -0.88 7.64 -6.85
N ILE A 42 -1.57 8.79 -6.84
CA ILE A 42 -2.99 8.90 -6.47
C ILE A 42 -3.70 9.63 -7.62
N GLY A 43 -4.68 8.97 -8.23
CA GLY A 43 -5.56 9.59 -9.22
C GLY A 43 -6.89 9.99 -8.58
N LYS A 44 -7.40 11.19 -8.89
CA LYS A 44 -8.75 11.63 -8.53
C LYS A 44 -9.52 12.00 -9.79
N ALA A 45 -10.72 11.47 -9.94
CA ALA A 45 -11.67 11.87 -10.97
C ALA A 45 -12.98 12.29 -10.31
N ASN A 46 -13.45 13.50 -10.60
CA ASN A 46 -14.74 13.99 -10.13
C ASN A 46 -15.59 14.34 -11.36
N PRO A 47 -16.89 13.99 -11.39
CA PRO A 47 -17.77 14.44 -12.45
C PRO A 47 -17.82 15.98 -12.48
N ALA A 48 -18.09 16.54 -13.66
CA ALA A 48 -18.12 18.00 -13.86
C ALA A 48 -19.24 18.69 -13.06
N ASN A 49 -20.33 17.97 -12.77
CA ASN A 49 -21.42 18.50 -11.96
C ASN A 49 -20.99 18.60 -10.49
N CYS A 50 -20.92 19.83 -9.98
CA CYS A 50 -20.64 20.14 -8.59
C CYS A 50 -21.80 20.98 -8.05
N MET A 51 -22.38 20.55 -6.93
CA MET A 51 -23.49 21.24 -6.28
C MET A 51 -23.02 21.76 -4.92
N PRO A 52 -23.23 23.05 -4.62
CA PRO A 52 -22.82 23.62 -3.34
C PRO A 52 -23.75 23.09 -2.22
N GLN A 53 -23.14 22.87 -1.04
CA GLN A 53 -23.77 22.13 0.06
C GLN A 53 -24.91 22.91 0.74
N ASP A 54 -24.87 24.23 0.68
CA ASP A 54 -25.89 25.17 1.17
C ASP A 54 -27.17 25.15 0.30
N GLU A 55 -27.02 24.96 -1.01
CA GLU A 55 -28.15 24.86 -1.95
C GLU A 55 -28.70 23.43 -2.09
N TYR A 56 -27.92 22.41 -1.75
CA TYR A 56 -28.25 21.00 -1.98
C TYR A 56 -29.62 20.60 -1.43
N ALA A 57 -29.94 21.03 -0.21
CA ALA A 57 -31.21 20.68 0.43
C ALA A 57 -32.42 21.32 -0.27
N ASP A 58 -32.29 22.56 -0.75
CA ASP A 58 -33.34 23.21 -1.51
C ASP A 58 -33.50 22.61 -2.90
N TRP A 59 -32.40 22.24 -3.55
CA TRP A 59 -32.43 21.56 -4.84
C TRP A 59 -33.06 20.16 -4.74
N TYR A 60 -32.63 19.35 -3.77
CA TYR A 60 -33.10 17.97 -3.60
C TYR A 60 -34.60 17.89 -3.38
N PHE A 61 -35.15 18.71 -2.47
CA PHE A 61 -36.58 18.71 -2.16
C PHE A 61 -37.45 19.24 -3.31
N ARG A 62 -36.92 20.18 -4.10
CA ARG A 62 -37.59 20.70 -5.30
C ARG A 62 -37.68 19.64 -6.40
N VAL A 63 -36.56 18.99 -6.73
CA VAL A 63 -36.50 17.98 -7.81
C VAL A 63 -37.32 16.74 -7.45
N THR A 64 -37.35 16.37 -6.16
CA THR A 64 -38.13 15.22 -5.66
C THR A 64 -39.57 15.56 -5.26
N LYS A 65 -40.04 16.80 -5.47
CA LYS A 65 -41.40 17.27 -5.14
C LYS A 65 -41.79 17.06 -3.66
N SER A 66 -40.81 17.15 -2.77
CA SER A 66 -40.95 16.86 -1.34
C SER A 66 -41.02 18.11 -0.46
N ASP A 67 -41.15 19.31 -1.04
CA ASP A 67 -41.08 20.59 -0.31
C ASP A 67 -42.10 20.74 0.84
N HIS A 68 -43.19 19.96 0.83
CA HIS A 68 -44.18 19.92 1.90
C HIS A 68 -43.63 19.31 3.22
N PHE A 69 -42.54 18.54 3.18
CA PHE A 69 -41.85 18.01 4.35
C PHE A 69 -40.87 19.03 4.96
N ALA A 70 -41.38 20.21 5.32
CA ALA A 70 -40.57 21.34 5.78
C ALA A 70 -39.66 21.02 6.98
N GLN A 71 -40.15 20.20 7.93
CA GLN A 71 -39.36 19.79 9.10
C GLN A 71 -38.17 18.91 8.72
N LEU A 72 -38.36 18.00 7.75
CA LEU A 72 -37.28 17.13 7.28
C LEU A 72 -36.24 17.94 6.50
N LYS A 73 -36.70 18.88 5.67
CA LYS A 73 -35.84 19.82 4.96
C LYS A 73 -34.98 20.66 5.91
N ALA A 74 -35.56 21.19 6.98
CA ALA A 74 -34.83 21.92 8.03
C ALA A 74 -33.77 21.05 8.73
N LYS A 75 -34.09 19.80 9.05
CA LYS A 75 -33.10 18.85 9.61
C LYS A 75 -31.95 18.60 8.63
N MET A 76 -32.25 18.42 7.34
CA MET A 76 -31.22 18.18 6.32
C MET A 76 -30.31 19.40 6.13
N LYS A 77 -30.86 20.62 6.13
CA LYS A 77 -30.06 21.86 6.11
C LYS A 77 -29.08 21.92 7.28
N LYS A 78 -29.54 21.65 8.49
CA LYS A 78 -28.69 21.62 9.69
C LYS A 78 -27.57 20.58 9.59
N ILE A 79 -27.84 19.40 9.04
CA ILE A 79 -26.80 18.38 8.80
C ILE A 79 -25.76 18.89 7.79
N CYS A 80 -26.21 19.52 6.70
CA CYS A 80 -25.34 20.09 5.68
C CYS A 80 -24.39 21.17 6.25
N GLU A 81 -24.90 22.03 7.14
CA GLU A 81 -24.12 23.05 7.84
C GLU A 81 -23.10 22.44 8.81
N ILE A 82 -23.49 21.44 9.61
CA ILE A 82 -22.60 20.78 10.58
C ILE A 82 -21.43 20.09 9.87
N LEU A 83 -21.71 19.37 8.77
CA LEU A 83 -20.67 18.67 8.01
C LEU A 83 -19.66 19.65 7.41
N PHE A 84 -20.13 20.78 6.88
CA PHE A 84 -19.25 21.83 6.35
C PHE A 84 -18.35 22.41 7.46
N ASN A 85 -18.92 22.75 8.61
CA ASN A 85 -18.18 23.34 9.73
C ASN A 85 -17.19 22.35 10.36
N PHE A 86 -17.55 21.07 10.48
CA PHE A 86 -16.66 20.04 11.05
C PHE A 86 -15.47 19.74 10.13
N LEU A 87 -15.71 19.68 8.81
CA LEU A 87 -14.64 19.47 7.83
C LEU A 87 -13.70 20.67 7.77
N LEU A 88 -14.24 21.90 7.78
CA LEU A 88 -13.45 23.13 7.88
C LEU A 88 -12.63 23.18 9.16
N ALA A 89 -13.23 22.89 10.32
CA ALA A 89 -12.49 22.86 11.58
C ALA A 89 -11.33 21.86 11.54
N SER A 90 -11.54 20.68 10.96
CA SER A 90 -10.50 19.65 10.84
C SER A 90 -9.37 20.05 9.88
N LEU A 91 -9.68 20.73 8.77
CA LEU A 91 -8.68 21.25 7.83
C LEU A 91 -7.91 22.45 8.39
N MET A 92 -8.60 23.35 9.10
CA MET A 92 -8.01 24.54 9.70
C MET A 92 -7.14 24.20 10.93
N LEU A 93 -7.56 23.24 11.76
CA LEU A 93 -6.78 22.78 12.92
C LEU A 93 -5.64 21.83 12.52
N GLY A 94 -5.80 21.08 11.43
CA GLY A 94 -4.79 20.16 10.89
C GLY A 94 -3.65 20.82 10.11
N SER A 95 -3.69 22.14 9.88
CA SER A 95 -2.65 22.88 9.13
C SER A 95 -1.55 23.49 10.02
N THR A 96 -1.57 23.25 11.35
CA THR A 96 -0.45 23.64 12.22
C THR A 96 0.48 22.45 12.47
N LYS A 97 1.71 22.58 11.96
CA LYS A 97 2.86 21.64 11.99
C LYS A 97 2.99 20.70 10.78
N LEU A 98 3.63 21.22 9.74
CA LEU A 98 4.81 20.58 9.15
C LEU A 98 6.05 21.28 9.69
#